data_AF-A0A943ZY41-F1
#
_entry.id   AF-A0A943ZY41-F1
#
_cell.length_a   1.000
_cell.length_b   1.000
_cell.length_c   1.000
_cell.angle_alpha   90.00
_cell.angle_beta   90.00
_cell.angle_gamma   90.00
#
_symmetry.space_group_name_H-M   'P 1'
#
loop_
_entity.id
_entity.type
_entity.pdbx_description
1 polymer ?
#
loop_
_entity_poly.entity_id
_entity_poly.type
_entity_poly.pdbx_seq_one_letter_code
_entity_poly.pdbx_strand_id
1 'polypeptide(L)'
;MSKEKKLTIAVAILLLIAVGAFFAYWYVPRPLMGEGRPDERFKAELAFDLTGCQDITDKLDRGAVQSVLEGYSCTPMFRQGGFQAKEFPLDLKLREDGELWNIIVGPRGAFASDGTNDWRIIDGDKLWQELSALLPEL
;
A
#
# COMPACT_ATOMS: atom_id res chain seq x y z
N MET A 1 43.62 20.98 12.85
CA MET A 1 42.32 21.26 12.19
C MET A 1 41.48 22.16 13.10
N SER A 2 41.03 23.33 12.64
CA SER A 2 40.35 24.33 13.49
C SER A 2 38.96 23.87 13.95
N LYS A 3 38.46 24.44 15.06
CA LYS A 3 37.10 24.16 15.57
C LYS A 3 36.02 24.44 14.52
N GLU A 4 36.17 25.51 13.76
CA GLU A 4 35.28 25.85 12.65
C GLU A 4 35.27 24.76 11.57
N LYS A 5 36.43 24.27 11.13
CA LYS A 5 36.50 23.17 10.16
C LYS A 5 35.85 21.88 10.68
N LYS A 6 35.96 21.59 11.98
CA LYS A 6 35.28 20.43 12.59
C LYS A 6 33.77 20.59 12.60
N LEU A 7 33.28 21.79 12.94
CA LEU A 7 31.85 22.11 12.92
C LEU A 7 31.27 22.02 11.51
N THR A 8 31.94 22.61 10.52
CA THR A 8 31.50 22.56 9.11
C THR A 8 31.40 21.11 8.62
N ILE A 9 32.38 20.27 8.92
CA ILE A 9 32.33 18.85 8.54
C ILE A 9 31.20 18.12 9.27
N ALA A 10 31.00 18.36 10.56
CA ALA A 10 29.92 17.75 11.31
C ALA A 10 28.54 18.11 10.75
N VAL A 11 28.32 19.39 10.42
CA VAL A 11 27.09 19.86 9.77
C VAL A 11 26.91 19.23 8.40
N ALA A 12 27.96 19.15 7.59
CA ALA A 12 27.89 18.52 6.27
C ALA A 12 27.50 17.04 6.35
N ILE A 13 28.05 16.28 7.31
CA ILE A 13 27.70 14.88 7.54
C ILE A 13 26.23 14.76 7.95
N LEU A 14 25.75 15.59 8.88
CA LEU A 14 24.34 15.58 9.30
C LEU A 14 23.39 15.87 8.14
N LEU A 15 23.73 16.81 7.27
CA LEU A 15 22.94 17.10 6.07
C LEU A 15 22.91 15.91 5.10
N LEU A 16 24.05 15.25 4.89
CA LEU A 16 24.10 14.05 4.05
C LEU A 16 23.25 12.91 4.64
N ILE A 17 23.26 12.73 5.96
CA ILE A 17 22.40 11.74 6.63
C ILE A 17 20.93 12.10 6.46
N ALA A 18 20.55 13.37 6.65
CA ALA A 18 19.18 13.82 6.50
C ALA A 18 18.67 13.62 5.06
N VAL A 19 19.49 13.96 4.07
CA VAL A 19 19.18 13.73 2.64
C VAL A 19 19.08 12.23 2.35
N GLY A 20 20.01 11.42 2.88
CA GLY A 20 19.97 9.97 2.73
C GLY A 20 18.71 9.35 3.33
N ALA A 21 18.32 9.77 4.55
CA ALA A 21 17.10 9.32 5.20
C ALA A 21 15.83 9.74 4.43
N PHE A 22 15.82 10.94 3.87
CA PHE A 22 14.74 11.41 3.01
C PHE A 22 14.57 10.51 1.78
N PHE A 23 15.65 10.24 1.04
CA PHE A 23 15.57 9.34 -0.12
C PHE A 23 15.24 7.90 0.28
N ALA A 24 15.76 7.41 1.40
CA ALA A 24 15.43 6.09 1.90
C ALA A 24 13.93 5.95 2.21
N TYR A 25 13.31 6.96 2.81
CA TYR A 25 11.87 6.96 3.06
C TYR A 25 11.05 6.84 1.78
N TRP A 26 11.39 7.62 0.74
CA TRP A 26 10.61 7.69 -0.50
C TRP A 26 10.82 6.52 -1.46
N TYR A 27 12.02 5.91 -1.48
CA TYR A 27 12.41 5.01 -2.57
C TYR A 27 12.80 3.61 -2.11
N VAL A 28 13.03 3.35 -0.82
CA VAL A 28 13.26 1.99 -0.34
C VAL A 28 11.89 1.31 -0.18
N PRO A 29 11.61 0.23 -0.94
CA PRO A 29 10.38 -0.52 -0.79
C PRO A 29 10.20 -1.03 0.62
N ARG A 30 8.95 -1.02 1.09
CA ARG A 30 8.55 -1.60 2.37
C ARG A 30 7.52 -2.69 2.12
N PRO A 31 7.43 -3.72 2.98
CA PRO A 31 6.33 -4.68 2.90
C PRO A 31 4.99 -3.95 2.93
N LEU A 32 4.05 -4.39 2.09
CA LEU A 32 2.68 -3.87 2.08
C LEU A 32 1.90 -4.30 3.32
N MET A 33 2.13 -5.55 3.72
CA MET A 33 1.63 -6.18 4.94
C MET A 33 2.80 -6.92 5.57
N GLY A 34 2.85 -6.96 6.90
CA GLY A 34 3.78 -7.79 7.67
C GLY A 34 3.41 -9.27 7.63
N GLU A 35 4.34 -10.12 8.07
CA GLU A 35 4.07 -11.54 8.32
C GLU A 35 3.18 -11.66 9.57
N GLY A 36 1.85 -11.76 9.38
CA GLY A 36 0.89 -11.58 10.47
C GLY A 36 -0.37 -12.41 10.32
N ARG A 37 -1.22 -12.48 11.35
CA ARG A 37 -2.53 -13.15 11.25
C ARG A 37 -3.58 -12.18 10.69
N PRO A 38 -4.59 -12.68 9.96
CA PRO A 38 -5.69 -11.85 9.50
C PRO A 38 -6.39 -11.20 10.70
N ASP A 39 -6.55 -9.88 10.68
CA ASP A 39 -7.38 -9.18 11.65
C ASP A 39 -8.87 -9.52 11.42
N GLU A 40 -9.66 -9.45 12.48
CA GLU A 40 -11.09 -9.76 12.52
C GLU A 40 -11.95 -8.85 11.64
N ARG A 41 -11.41 -7.70 11.19
CA ARG A 41 -12.13 -6.68 10.40
C ARG A 41 -11.70 -6.60 8.93
N PHE A 42 -11.76 -7.73 8.24
CA PHE A 42 -11.65 -7.79 6.78
C PHE A 42 -12.97 -7.38 6.12
N LYS A 43 -12.89 -6.49 5.12
CA LYS A 43 -14.00 -6.15 4.22
C LYS A 43 -13.48 -6.07 2.79
N ALA A 44 -14.22 -6.67 1.86
CA ALA A 44 -13.92 -6.61 0.44
C ALA A 44 -15.15 -6.13 -0.34
N GLU A 45 -14.96 -5.08 -1.13
CA GLU A 45 -16.00 -4.48 -1.97
C GLU A 45 -15.53 -4.49 -3.43
N LEU A 46 -16.39 -4.96 -4.33
CA LEU A 46 -16.14 -4.91 -5.76
C LEU A 46 -17.05 -3.85 -6.39
N ALA A 47 -16.45 -2.81 -6.96
CA ALA A 47 -17.10 -1.75 -7.68
C ALA A 47 -17.12 -2.07 -9.19
N PHE A 48 -18.31 -2.08 -9.78
CA PHE A 48 -18.50 -2.34 -11.21
C PHE A 48 -18.62 -1.04 -12.02
N ASP A 49 -19.16 -0.01 -11.39
CA ASP A 49 -19.32 1.34 -11.94
C ASP A 49 -19.32 2.39 -10.82
N LEU A 50 -19.72 3.64 -11.13
CA LEU A 50 -19.76 4.75 -10.15
C LEU A 50 -20.86 4.62 -9.09
N THR A 51 -21.78 3.66 -9.25
CA THR A 51 -23.04 3.55 -8.50
C THR A 51 -23.28 2.17 -7.89
N GLY A 52 -22.59 1.13 -8.37
CA GLY A 52 -22.73 -0.24 -7.94
C GLY A 52 -21.45 -0.77 -7.29
N CYS A 53 -21.50 -0.94 -5.95
CA CYS A 53 -20.53 -1.70 -5.20
C CYS A 53 -21.22 -2.93 -4.61
N GLN A 54 -20.57 -4.09 -4.72
CA GLN A 54 -21.03 -5.33 -4.10
C GLN A 54 -20.07 -5.73 -2.99
N ASP A 55 -20.63 -5.98 -1.80
CA ASP A 55 -19.88 -6.60 -0.71
C ASP A 55 -19.64 -8.08 -1.05
N ILE A 56 -18.36 -8.45 -1.14
CA ILE A 56 -17.90 -9.82 -1.42
C ILE A 56 -17.12 -10.41 -0.24
N THR A 57 -17.15 -9.76 0.92
CA THR A 57 -16.37 -10.13 2.12
C THR A 57 -16.54 -11.60 2.49
N ASP A 58 -17.77 -12.11 2.50
CA ASP A 58 -18.08 -13.49 2.88
C ASP A 58 -17.78 -14.52 1.79
N LYS A 59 -17.53 -14.06 0.56
CA LYS A 59 -17.25 -14.92 -0.60
C LYS A 59 -15.75 -15.10 -0.87
N LEU A 60 -14.91 -14.29 -0.22
CA LEU A 60 -13.50 -14.20 -0.50
C LEU A 60 -12.69 -14.97 0.56
N ASP A 61 -11.74 -15.79 0.13
CA ASP A 61 -10.82 -16.45 1.06
C ASP A 61 -9.83 -15.42 1.61
N ARG A 62 -10.08 -15.00 2.86
CA ARG A 62 -9.29 -14.00 3.57
C ARG A 62 -7.83 -14.41 3.72
N GLY A 63 -7.57 -15.70 3.97
CA GLY A 63 -6.22 -16.22 4.12
C GLY A 63 -5.46 -16.18 2.80
N ALA A 64 -6.13 -16.52 1.69
CA ALA A 64 -5.54 -16.44 0.36
C ALA A 64 -5.25 -14.97 -0.04
N VAL A 65 -6.19 -14.05 0.19
CA VAL A 65 -5.98 -12.62 -0.08
C VAL A 65 -4.79 -12.07 0.70
N GLN A 66 -4.73 -12.38 1.99
CA GLN A 66 -3.63 -11.91 2.81
C GLN A 66 -2.28 -12.50 2.36
N SER A 67 -2.22 -13.81 2.08
CA SER A 67 -1.00 -14.44 1.59
C SER A 67 -0.50 -13.83 0.29
N VAL A 68 -1.42 -13.36 -0.58
CA VAL A 68 -1.05 -12.58 -1.77
C VAL A 68 -0.47 -11.24 -1.35
N LEU A 69 -1.16 -10.46 -0.52
CA LEU A 69 -0.74 -9.11 -0.10
C LEU A 69 0.62 -9.07 0.62
N GLU A 70 0.95 -10.08 1.43
CA GLU A 70 2.25 -10.25 2.11
C GLU A 70 3.42 -10.36 1.11
N GLY A 71 3.15 -10.82 -0.11
CA GLY A 71 4.14 -10.93 -1.18
C GLY A 71 4.49 -9.59 -1.87
N TYR A 72 3.79 -8.50 -1.54
CA TYR A 72 3.96 -7.21 -2.20
C TYR A 72 4.62 -6.17 -1.32
N SER A 73 5.21 -5.19 -1.98
CA SER A 73 5.85 -4.04 -1.35
C SER A 73 5.27 -2.74 -1.87
N CYS A 74 5.43 -1.67 -1.10
CA CYS A 74 4.96 -0.34 -1.45
C CYS A 74 6.01 0.74 -1.19
N THR A 75 5.82 1.88 -1.83
CA THR A 75 6.59 3.11 -1.61
C THR A 75 5.64 4.27 -1.37
N PRO A 76 6.00 5.25 -0.54
CA PRO A 76 5.17 6.44 -0.36
C PRO A 76 4.90 7.12 -1.70
N MET A 77 3.73 7.71 -1.84
CA MET A 77 3.41 8.52 -2.99
C MET A 77 2.70 9.81 -2.59
N PHE A 78 2.95 10.87 -3.35
CA PHE A 78 2.06 12.02 -3.32
C PHE A 78 0.90 11.76 -4.25
N ARG A 79 -0.31 11.76 -3.69
CA ARG A 79 -1.53 11.61 -4.46
C ARG A 79 -2.38 12.87 -4.38
N GLN A 80 -2.94 13.26 -5.52
CA GLN A 80 -4.00 14.25 -5.60
C GLN A 80 -5.20 13.61 -6.30
N GLY A 81 -6.35 13.56 -5.60
CA GLY A 81 -7.63 13.09 -6.15
C GLY A 81 -8.04 11.67 -5.77
N GLY A 82 -9.27 11.28 -6.12
CA GLY A 82 -9.90 9.98 -5.83
C GLY A 82 -9.58 8.90 -6.88
N PHE A 83 -9.86 7.62 -6.56
CA PHE A 83 -9.62 6.49 -7.48
C PHE A 83 -10.91 6.29 -8.26
N GLN A 84 -10.80 6.13 -9.57
CA GLN A 84 -11.97 5.83 -10.38
C GLN A 84 -12.29 4.34 -10.29
N ALA A 85 -13.51 4.00 -9.88
CA ALA A 85 -13.97 2.61 -9.74
C ALA A 85 -13.77 1.78 -11.01
N LYS A 86 -13.88 2.39 -12.20
CA LYS A 86 -13.61 1.71 -13.49
C LYS A 86 -12.16 1.27 -13.67
N GLU A 87 -11.22 1.97 -13.06
CA GLU A 87 -9.79 1.68 -13.15
C GLU A 87 -9.31 0.79 -12.00
N PHE A 88 -10.00 0.87 -10.87
CA PHE A 88 -9.70 0.14 -9.64
C PHE A 88 -11.00 -0.42 -9.06
N PRO A 89 -11.48 -1.55 -9.59
CA PRO A 89 -12.76 -2.12 -9.20
C PRO A 89 -12.71 -2.80 -7.83
N LEU A 90 -11.54 -3.18 -7.30
CA LEU A 90 -11.47 -3.88 -6.01
C LEU A 90 -10.99 -2.94 -4.90
N ASP A 91 -11.79 -2.84 -3.84
CA ASP A 91 -11.46 -2.14 -2.59
C ASP A 91 -11.42 -3.17 -1.45
N LEU A 92 -10.27 -3.28 -0.80
CA LEU A 92 -10.02 -4.15 0.34
C LEU A 92 -9.70 -3.29 1.54
N LYS A 93 -10.53 -3.40 2.58
CA LYS A 93 -10.27 -2.79 3.89
C LYS A 93 -9.87 -3.89 4.85
N LEU A 94 -8.67 -3.79 5.38
CA LEU A 94 -8.18 -4.69 6.41
C LEU A 94 -7.53 -3.90 7.52
N ARG A 95 -7.37 -4.54 8.67
CA ARG A 95 -6.57 -3.97 9.76
C ARG A 95 -5.33 -4.82 9.97
N GLU A 96 -4.24 -4.15 10.35
CA GLU A 96 -2.99 -4.78 10.74
C GLU A 96 -2.48 -4.05 11.97
N ASP A 97 -2.23 -4.79 13.07
CA ASP A 97 -1.80 -4.22 14.36
C ASP A 97 -2.67 -3.06 14.87
N GLY A 98 -3.96 -3.04 14.49
CA GLY A 98 -4.92 -2.00 14.84
C GLY A 98 -5.00 -0.83 13.85
N GLU A 99 -4.07 -0.71 12.91
CA GLU A 99 -4.04 0.28 11.85
C GLU A 99 -4.96 -0.13 10.70
N LEU A 100 -5.75 0.81 10.17
CA LEU A 100 -6.68 0.54 9.07
C LEU A 100 -5.97 0.77 7.74
N TRP A 101 -5.85 -0.30 6.97
CA TRP A 101 -5.38 -0.27 5.60
C TRP A 101 -6.56 -0.32 4.64
N ASN A 102 -6.55 0.59 3.67
CA ASN A 102 -7.42 0.56 2.51
C ASN A 102 -6.58 0.31 1.26
N ILE A 103 -6.81 -0.82 0.59
CA ILE A 103 -6.09 -1.23 -0.61
C ILE A 103 -7.04 -1.22 -1.78
N ILE A 104 -6.69 -0.46 -2.80
CA ILE A 104 -7.49 -0.26 -4.01
C ILE A 104 -6.70 -0.78 -5.20
N VAL A 105 -7.27 -1.76 -5.90
CA VAL A 105 -6.57 -2.59 -6.88
C VAL A 105 -7.36 -2.63 -8.18
N GLY A 106 -6.64 -2.57 -9.30
CA GLY A 106 -7.23 -2.78 -10.62
C GLY A 106 -6.20 -3.01 -11.72
N PRO A 107 -6.67 -3.17 -12.96
CA PRO A 107 -5.79 -3.45 -14.11
C PRO A 107 -4.70 -2.38 -14.34
N ARG A 108 -4.89 -1.16 -13.83
CA ARG A 108 -3.94 -0.04 -13.98
C ARG A 108 -2.89 0.03 -12.87
N GLY A 109 -2.97 -0.84 -11.87
CA GLY A 109 -2.07 -0.87 -10.73
C GLY A 109 -2.81 -1.02 -9.41
N ALA A 110 -2.09 -0.78 -8.32
CA ALA A 110 -2.62 -0.92 -6.98
C ALA A 110 -2.04 0.13 -6.04
N PHE A 111 -2.86 0.51 -5.07
CA PHE A 111 -2.55 1.56 -4.12
C PHE A 111 -3.05 1.17 -2.74
N ALA A 112 -2.37 1.65 -1.71
CA ALA A 112 -2.79 1.46 -0.34
C ALA A 112 -2.80 2.78 0.41
N SER A 113 -3.61 2.87 1.46
CA SER A 113 -3.65 3.99 2.39
C SER A 113 -3.73 3.45 3.80
N ASP A 114 -2.84 3.91 4.69
CA ASP A 114 -2.84 3.56 6.12
C ASP A 114 -3.59 4.61 6.97
N GLY A 115 -4.34 5.50 6.31
CA GLY A 115 -5.04 6.63 6.94
C GLY A 115 -4.16 7.87 7.16
N THR A 116 -2.83 7.75 7.05
CA THR A 116 -1.89 8.87 7.17
C THR A 116 -1.19 9.16 5.84
N ASN A 117 -0.75 8.11 5.15
CA ASN A 117 0.01 8.18 3.91
C ASN A 117 -0.70 7.38 2.81
N ASP A 118 -0.51 7.84 1.59
CA ASP A 118 -0.85 7.05 0.40
C ASP A 118 0.41 6.35 -0.10
N TRP A 119 0.22 5.11 -0.51
CA TRP A 119 1.26 4.18 -0.90
C TRP A 119 0.99 3.67 -2.30
N ARG A 120 2.01 3.71 -3.14
CA ARG A 120 2.01 3.01 -4.42
C ARG A 120 2.49 1.59 -4.17
N ILE A 121 1.69 0.61 -4.58
CA ILE A 121 2.10 -0.80 -4.55
C ILE A 121 2.97 -1.08 -5.78
N ILE A 122 4.12 -1.68 -5.55
CA ILE A 122 5.06 -2.11 -6.59
C ILE A 122 4.46 -3.34 -7.28
N ASP A 123 4.54 -3.39 -8.61
CA ASP A 123 3.94 -4.47 -9.43
C ASP A 123 2.43 -4.64 -9.18
N GLY A 124 1.72 -3.54 -8.95
CA GLY A 124 0.29 -3.55 -8.63
C GLY A 124 -0.61 -4.14 -9.73
N ASP A 125 -0.13 -4.20 -10.98
CA ASP A 125 -0.78 -4.91 -12.08
C ASP A 125 -0.71 -6.44 -11.92
N LYS A 126 0.42 -6.96 -11.42
CA LYS A 126 0.55 -8.36 -11.01
C LYS A 126 -0.31 -8.67 -9.79
N LEU A 127 -0.37 -7.74 -8.82
CA LEU A 127 -1.26 -7.87 -7.68
C LEU A 127 -2.72 -8.00 -8.13
N TRP A 128 -3.14 -7.18 -9.09
CA TRP A 128 -4.48 -7.29 -9.67
C TRP A 128 -4.73 -8.67 -10.28
N GLN A 129 -3.79 -9.22 -11.05
CA GLN A 129 -3.93 -10.55 -11.65
C GLN A 129 -4.14 -11.62 -10.57
N GLU A 130 -3.31 -11.63 -9.54
CA GLU A 130 -3.39 -12.61 -8.45
C GLU A 130 -4.68 -12.49 -7.64
N LEU A 131 -5.08 -11.26 -7.26
CA LEU A 131 -6.32 -11.03 -6.53
C LEU A 131 -7.57 -11.29 -7.39
N SER A 132 -7.53 -10.97 -8.68
CA SER A 132 -8.66 -11.22 -9.59
C SER A 132 -8.97 -12.71 -9.75
N ALA A 133 -7.96 -13.57 -9.61
CA ALA A 133 -8.12 -15.03 -9.62
C ALA A 133 -8.81 -15.56 -8.36
N LEU A 134 -8.84 -14.78 -7.28
CA LEU A 134 -9.53 -15.12 -6.03
C LEU A 134 -10.97 -14.61 -5.99
N LEU A 135 -11.36 -13.74 -6.93
CA LEU A 135 -12.70 -13.17 -6.93
C LEU A 135 -13.75 -14.26 -7.18
N PRO A 136 -14.92 -14.16 -6.52
CA PRO A 136 -16.03 -15.07 -6.82
C PRO A 136 -16.48 -14.90 -8.27
N GLU A 137 -16.99 -15.98 -8.87
CA GLU A 137 -17.77 -15.86 -10.10
C GLU A 137 -19.03 -15.02 -9.80
N LEU A 138 -19.29 -14.02 -10.64
CA LEU A 138 -20.31 -12.99 -10.45
C LEU A 138 -21.48 -13.18 -11.41
#